data_AF-A0A0S8GHC2-F1
#
_entry.id   AF-A0A0S8GHC2-F1
#
_cell.length_a   1.000
_cell.length_b   1.000
_cell.length_c   1.000
_cell.angle_alpha   90.00
_cell.angle_beta   90.00
_cell.angle_gamma   90.00
#
_symmetry.space_group_name_H-M   'P 1'
#
loop_
_entity.id
_entity.type
_entity.pdbx_description
1 polymer ?
#
loop_
_entity_poly.entity_id
_entity_poly.type
_entity_poly.pdbx_seq_one_letter_code
_entity_poly.pdbx_strand_id
1 'polypeptide(L)'
;MSGATTTPSPFGARPIPAAAGIGLRAAHYRELLAARPAVGFLEVHSENYFGDGGAPLHYLEQARAHYPLSLHGVGLSLGSTDPLNRKHVAKLKRLVDRFEPALVSDHLCWCSVGGT
;
A
#
# COMPACT_ATOMS: atom_id res chain seq x y z
N MET A 1 -12.71 -15.41 33.58
CA MET A 1 -13.12 -14.38 32.61
C MET A 1 -12.00 -14.24 31.59
N SER A 2 -12.18 -14.83 30.41
CA SER A 2 -11.14 -14.83 29.36
C SER A 2 -11.16 -13.48 28.64
N GLY A 3 -10.10 -12.69 28.79
CA GLY A 3 -9.93 -11.43 28.08
C GLY A 3 -9.77 -11.68 26.59
N ALA A 4 -10.61 -11.05 25.76
CA ALA A 4 -10.44 -11.07 24.32
C ALA A 4 -9.22 -10.23 23.95
N THR A 5 -8.15 -10.88 23.50
CA THR A 5 -6.98 -10.23 22.93
C THR A 5 -7.43 -9.48 21.67
N THR A 6 -7.49 -8.15 21.72
CA THR A 6 -7.84 -7.34 20.55
C THR A 6 -6.61 -7.27 19.66
N THR A 7 -6.62 -7.99 18.54
CA THR A 7 -5.58 -7.86 17.52
C THR A 7 -5.59 -6.42 17.01
N PRO A 8 -4.47 -5.66 17.08
CA PRO A 8 -4.42 -4.32 16.54
C PRO A 8 -4.77 -4.34 15.05
N SER A 9 -5.54 -3.34 14.60
CA SER A 9 -5.88 -3.19 13.18
C SER A 9 -4.59 -3.05 12.36
N PRO A 10 -4.38 -3.86 11.31
CA PRO A 10 -3.25 -3.67 10.40
C PRO A 10 -3.37 -2.38 9.57
N PHE A 11 -4.53 -1.73 9.63
CA PHE A 11 -4.75 -0.42 9.01
C PHE A 11 -4.41 0.70 10.00
N GLY A 12 -3.54 1.61 9.58
CA GLY A 12 -2.88 2.58 10.46
C GLY A 12 -3.80 3.65 11.03
N ALA A 13 -3.33 4.29 12.11
CA ALA A 13 -4.09 5.28 12.91
C ALA A 13 -4.45 6.59 12.18
N ARG A 14 -4.08 6.76 10.92
CA ARG A 14 -4.33 7.97 10.13
C ARG A 14 -5.37 7.70 9.05
N PRO A 15 -6.66 7.99 9.26
CA PRO A 15 -7.68 7.78 8.24
C PRO A 15 -7.42 8.67 7.01
N ILE A 16 -7.88 8.22 5.85
CA ILE A 16 -7.87 9.04 4.64
C ILE A 16 -8.90 10.17 4.80
N PRO A 17 -8.51 11.46 4.70
CA PRO A 17 -9.46 12.57 4.79
C PRO A 17 -10.30 12.69 3.52
N ALA A 18 -11.46 13.37 3.61
CA ALA A 18 -12.27 13.77 2.46
C ALA A 18 -11.62 14.95 1.70
N ALA A 19 -10.42 14.72 1.16
CA ALA A 19 -9.62 15.68 0.41
C ALA A 19 -8.90 14.98 -0.76
N ALA A 20 -8.51 15.76 -1.76
CA ALA A 20 -7.81 15.22 -2.92
C ALA A 20 -6.46 14.61 -2.53
N GLY A 21 -6.20 13.38 -2.98
CA GLY A 21 -4.91 12.72 -2.89
C GLY A 21 -4.16 12.73 -4.22
N ILE A 22 -2.91 12.27 -4.19
CA ILE A 22 -2.10 12.10 -5.40
C ILE A 22 -1.48 10.71 -5.48
N GLY A 23 -1.27 10.23 -6.71
CA GLY A 23 -0.44 9.07 -6.97
C GLY A 23 1.04 9.41 -6.79
N LEU A 24 1.71 8.75 -5.86
CA LEU A 24 3.14 8.93 -5.64
C LEU A 24 3.94 8.11 -6.66
N ARG A 25 4.92 8.76 -7.30
CA ARG A 25 5.85 8.19 -8.29
C ARG A 25 7.26 8.69 -7.98
N ALA A 26 8.28 7.98 -8.47
CA ALA A 26 9.68 8.29 -8.17
C ALA A 26 10.08 9.74 -8.50
N ALA A 27 9.55 10.31 -9.58
CA ALA A 27 9.79 11.70 -9.98
C ALA A 27 9.32 12.71 -8.91
N HIS A 28 8.32 12.38 -8.08
CA HIS A 28 7.76 13.28 -7.08
C HIS A 28 8.51 13.26 -5.75
N TYR A 29 9.34 12.25 -5.47
CA TYR A 29 9.88 11.98 -4.12
C TYR A 29 10.59 13.17 -3.48
N ARG A 30 11.52 13.78 -4.21
CA ARG A 30 12.34 14.88 -3.67
C ARG A 30 11.50 16.12 -3.40
N GLU A 31 10.64 16.48 -4.35
CA GLU A 31 9.77 17.65 -4.23
C GLU A 31 8.72 17.45 -3.13
N LEU A 32 8.09 16.28 -3.04
CA LEU A 32 7.13 15.94 -2.00
C LEU A 32 7.74 16.12 -0.60
N LEU A 33 8.96 15.61 -0.38
CA LEU A 33 9.62 15.70 0.93
C LEU A 33 10.12 17.12 1.25
N ALA A 34 10.54 17.87 0.24
CA ALA A 34 11.04 19.23 0.39
C ALA A 34 9.91 20.24 0.60
N ALA A 35 8.91 20.25 -0.29
CA ALA A 35 7.83 21.24 -0.30
C ALA A 35 6.67 20.88 0.61
N ARG A 36 6.46 19.58 0.86
CA ARG A 36 5.34 19.03 1.64
C ARG A 36 3.97 19.67 1.26
N PRO A 37 3.55 19.52 -0.01
CA PRO A 37 2.32 20.15 -0.48
C PRO A 37 1.09 19.67 0.31
N ALA A 38 0.06 20.52 0.38
CA ALA A 38 -1.18 20.21 1.08
C ALA A 38 -2.06 19.22 0.28
N VAL A 39 -1.64 17.95 0.24
CA VAL A 39 -2.42 16.83 -0.33
C VAL A 39 -3.03 16.00 0.80
N GLY A 40 -4.25 15.49 0.57
CA GLY A 40 -5.01 14.74 1.57
C GLY A 40 -4.39 13.39 1.91
N PHE A 41 -3.89 12.68 0.89
CA PHE A 41 -3.23 11.39 1.04
C PHE A 41 -2.35 11.04 -0.16
N LEU A 42 -1.52 10.03 0.03
CA LEU A 42 -0.69 9.45 -1.03
C LEU A 42 -1.20 8.06 -1.37
N GLU A 43 -1.27 7.77 -2.65
CA GLU A 43 -1.52 6.41 -3.16
C GLU A 43 -0.29 5.88 -3.89
N VAL A 44 0.03 4.61 -3.63
CA VAL A 44 1.14 3.91 -4.28
C VAL A 44 0.70 2.54 -4.79
N HIS A 45 1.34 2.08 -5.87
CA HIS A 45 1.19 0.69 -6.30
C HIS A 45 2.04 -0.21 -5.41
N SER A 46 1.44 -1.22 -4.80
CA SER A 46 2.08 -2.09 -3.80
C SER A 46 3.32 -2.81 -4.36
N GLU A 47 3.23 -3.27 -5.60
CA GLU A 47 4.22 -4.11 -6.28
C GLU A 47 5.56 -3.39 -6.48
N ASN A 48 5.54 -2.05 -6.58
CA ASN A 48 6.75 -1.23 -6.68
C ASN A 48 7.59 -1.25 -5.38
N TYR A 49 7.05 -1.81 -4.29
CA TYR A 49 7.67 -1.82 -2.96
C TYR A 49 7.81 -3.23 -2.39
N PHE A 50 7.65 -4.28 -3.20
CA PHE A 50 7.85 -5.68 -2.78
C PHE A 50 9.31 -6.10 -2.62
N GLY A 51 10.27 -5.25 -3.00
CA GLY A 51 11.69 -5.49 -2.77
C GLY A 51 12.07 -5.37 -1.30
N ASP A 52 13.28 -5.82 -0.95
CA ASP A 52 13.74 -5.84 0.45
C ASP A 52 14.35 -4.52 0.94
N GLY A 53 14.52 -3.54 0.05
CA GLY A 53 15.10 -2.23 0.39
C GLY A 53 15.21 -1.27 -0.79
N GLY A 54 16.12 -0.30 -0.65
CA GLY A 54 16.45 0.66 -1.70
C GLY A 54 15.64 1.95 -1.64
N ALA A 55 15.90 2.82 -2.63
CA ALA A 55 15.34 4.16 -2.68
C ALA A 55 13.81 4.22 -2.56
N PRO A 56 13.00 3.37 -3.23
CA PRO A 56 11.54 3.43 -3.12
C PRO A 56 11.06 3.29 -1.67
N LEU A 57 11.54 2.27 -0.95
CA LEU A 57 11.14 2.05 0.44
C LEU A 57 11.60 3.18 1.37
N HIS A 58 12.83 3.67 1.18
CA HIS A 58 13.36 4.79 1.96
C HIS A 58 12.52 6.07 1.80
N TYR A 59 12.10 6.41 0.57
CA TYR A 59 11.25 7.57 0.33
C TYR A 59 9.84 7.36 0.86
N LEU A 60 9.29 6.14 0.75
CA LEU A 60 7.95 5.84 1.25
C LEU A 60 7.89 5.90 2.79
N GLU A 61 8.94 5.47 3.49
CA GLU A 61 9.03 5.59 4.97
C GLU A 61 8.97 7.05 5.41
N GLN A 62 9.72 7.92 4.74
CA GLN A 62 9.68 9.36 5.02
C GLN A 62 8.33 9.98 4.67
N ALA A 63 7.75 9.62 3.51
CA ALA A 63 6.46 10.15 3.09
C ALA A 63 5.33 9.72 4.04
N ARG A 64 5.33 8.46 4.50
CA ARG A 64 4.31 7.90 5.41
C ARG A 64 4.28 8.58 6.78
N ALA A 65 5.41 9.14 7.22
CA ALA A 65 5.45 9.96 8.44
C ALA A 65 4.59 11.23 8.31
N HIS A 66 4.42 11.75 7.08
CA HIS A 66 3.76 13.02 6.81
C HIS A 66 2.36 12.88 6.24
N TYR A 67 2.07 11.83 5.46
CA TYR A 67 0.78 11.65 4.77
C TYR A 67 0.10 10.32 5.11
N PRO A 68 -1.25 10.25 5.13
CA PRO A 68 -1.95 8.98 5.12
C PRO A 68 -1.63 8.24 3.82
N LEU A 69 -1.59 6.91 3.88
CA LEU A 69 -1.18 6.07 2.76
C LEU A 69 -2.30 5.13 2.32
N SER A 70 -2.55 5.08 1.01
CA SER A 70 -3.34 4.05 0.33
C SER A 70 -2.38 3.13 -0.42
N LEU A 71 -2.44 1.82 -0.16
CA LEU A 71 -1.79 0.81 -0.99
C LEU A 71 -2.79 0.30 -2.02
N HIS A 72 -2.41 0.37 -3.30
CA HIS A 72 -3.22 -0.10 -4.40
C HIS A 72 -2.49 -1.24 -5.13
N GLY A 73 -3.10 -2.41 -5.24
CA GLY A 73 -2.56 -3.54 -5.98
C GLY A 73 -2.97 -3.48 -7.45
N VAL A 74 -2.08 -3.96 -8.32
CA VAL A 74 -2.33 -4.08 -9.78
C VAL A 74 -2.14 -5.51 -10.29
N GLY A 75 -1.71 -6.45 -9.44
CA GLY A 75 -1.29 -7.79 -9.84
C GLY A 75 -1.96 -8.96 -9.13
N LEU A 76 -2.98 -8.73 -8.29
CA LEU A 76 -3.61 -9.83 -7.54
C LEU A 76 -4.68 -10.59 -8.35
N SER A 77 -5.25 -9.97 -9.39
CA SER A 77 -6.28 -10.56 -10.28
C SER A 77 -7.38 -11.31 -9.51
N LEU A 78 -8.03 -10.64 -8.56
CA LEU A 78 -8.99 -11.27 -7.63
C LEU A 78 -10.20 -11.96 -8.30
N GLY A 79 -10.50 -11.63 -9.56
CA GLY A 79 -11.60 -12.21 -10.32
C GLY A 79 -11.18 -13.40 -11.19
N SER A 80 -9.90 -13.80 -11.16
CA SER A 80 -9.40 -14.91 -11.97
C SER A 80 -9.93 -16.27 -11.47
N THR A 81 -9.96 -17.26 -12.37
CA THR A 81 -10.20 -18.67 -12.01
C THR A 81 -8.96 -19.36 -11.44
N ASP A 82 -7.78 -18.74 -11.58
CA ASP A 82 -6.55 -19.30 -11.04
C ASP A 82 -6.51 -19.18 -9.50
N PRO A 83 -5.82 -20.08 -8.80
CA PRO A 83 -5.63 -19.97 -7.36
C PRO A 83 -4.93 -18.66 -6.98
N LEU A 84 -5.36 -18.06 -5.86
CA LEU A 84 -4.73 -16.85 -5.32
C LEU A 84 -3.22 -17.04 -5.13
N ASN A 85 -2.42 -16.14 -5.70
CA ASN A 85 -0.97 -16.18 -5.57
C ASN A 85 -0.53 -15.88 -4.12
N ARG A 86 -0.31 -16.92 -3.32
CA ARG A 86 0.06 -16.77 -1.90
C ARG A 86 1.39 -16.05 -1.68
N LYS A 87 2.34 -16.13 -2.63
CA LYS A 87 3.61 -15.39 -2.54
C LYS A 87 3.37 -13.87 -2.69
N HIS A 88 2.49 -13.48 -3.60
CA HIS A 88 2.07 -12.09 -3.76
C HIS A 88 1.36 -11.59 -2.50
N VAL A 89 0.38 -12.33 -1.98
CA VAL A 89 -0.34 -11.97 -0.75
C VAL A 89 0.61 -11.83 0.44
N ALA A 90 1.60 -12.71 0.58
CA ALA A 90 2.60 -12.62 1.63
C ALA A 90 3.48 -11.35 1.50
N LYS A 91 3.81 -10.93 0.28
CA LYS A 91 4.54 -9.67 0.03
C LYS A 91 3.67 -8.46 0.39
N LEU A 92 2.40 -8.45 -0.04
CA LEU A 92 1.45 -7.40 0.32
C LEU A 92 1.27 -7.31 1.84
N LYS A 93 1.10 -8.44 2.53
CA LYS A 93 1.00 -8.48 4.00
C LYS A 93 2.23 -7.84 4.66
N ARG A 94 3.45 -8.16 4.23
CA ARG A 94 4.65 -7.53 4.79
C ARG A 94 4.67 -6.02 4.56
N LEU A 95 4.18 -5.56 3.41
CA LEU A 95 4.09 -4.14 3.11
C LEU A 95 3.06 -3.43 3.99
N VAL A 96 1.89 -4.05 4.20
CA VAL A 96 0.87 -3.57 5.14
C VAL A 96 1.41 -3.50 6.55
N ASP A 97 2.07 -4.56 7.03
CA ASP A 97 2.66 -4.62 8.37
C ASP A 97 3.75 -3.55 8.55
N ARG A 98 4.52 -3.23 7.50
CA ARG A 98 5.61 -2.22 7.56
C ARG A 98 5.11 -0.78 7.53
N PHE A 99 4.11 -0.48 6.70
CA PHE A 99 3.69 0.89 6.42
C PHE A 99 2.36 1.28 7.06
N GLU A 100 1.63 0.32 7.63
CA GLU A 100 0.34 0.52 8.28
C GLU A 100 -0.54 1.49 7.49
N PRO A 101 -0.90 1.16 6.22
CA PRO A 101 -1.67 2.06 5.38
C PRO A 101 -3.08 2.22 5.93
N ALA A 102 -3.73 3.32 5.58
CA ALA A 102 -5.12 3.55 5.94
C ALA A 102 -6.09 2.72 5.08
N LEU A 103 -5.71 2.47 3.82
CA LEU A 103 -6.49 1.69 2.86
C LEU A 103 -5.59 0.70 2.11
N VAL A 104 -6.18 -0.46 1.78
CA VAL A 104 -5.63 -1.41 0.82
C VAL A 104 -6.74 -1.69 -0.19
N SER A 105 -6.44 -1.55 -1.47
CA SER A 105 -7.38 -1.81 -2.57
C SER A 105 -6.69 -2.57 -3.69
N ASP A 106 -7.47 -3.23 -4.55
CA ASP A 106 -7.00 -3.94 -5.73
C ASP A 106 -8.13 -4.01 -6.77
N HIS A 107 -7.86 -4.63 -7.91
CA HIS A 107 -8.78 -4.79 -9.01
C HIS A 107 -9.49 -6.14 -8.97
N LEU A 108 -10.80 -6.12 -9.25
CA LEU A 108 -11.51 -7.31 -9.70
C LEU A 108 -11.23 -7.49 -11.20
N CYS A 109 -10.31 -8.39 -11.53
CA CYS A 109 -9.89 -8.64 -12.91
C CYS A 109 -9.87 -10.15 -13.21
N TRP A 110 -10.33 -10.53 -14.42
CA TRP A 110 -10.36 -11.90 -14.93
C TRP A 110 -9.10 -12.31 -15.68
N CYS A 111 -8.08 -11.46 -15.71
CA CYS A 111 -6.82 -11.78 -16.38
C CYS A 111 -6.05 -12.85 -15.59
N SER A 112 -6.28 -14.12 -15.94
CA SER A 112 -5.23 -15.15 -15.95
C SER A 112 -5.57 -16.25 -16.95
N VAL A 113 -4.61 -16.53 -17.83
CA VAL A 113 -4.58 -17.73 -18.68
C VAL A 113 -3.13 -18.24 -18.62
N GLY A 114 -2.82 -19.08 -17.64
CA GLY A 114 -1.51 -19.75 -17.54
C GLY A 114 -0.69 -19.49 -16.26
N GLY A 115 -1.17 -18.67 -15.31
CA GLY A 115 -0.57 -18.56 -13.98
C GLY A 115 0.87 -17.99 -13.90
N THR A 116 1.34 -17.27 -14.93
CA THR A 116 2.66 -16.61 -14.98
C THR A 116 2.54 -15.16 -15.37
#